data_AF-K7QTA4-F1
#
_entry.id   AF-K7QTA4-F1
#
_cell.length_a   1.000
_cell.length_b   1.000
_cell.length_c   1.000
_cell.angle_alpha   90.00
_cell.angle_beta   90.00
_cell.angle_gamma   90.00
#
_symmetry.space_group_name_H-M   'P 1'
#
loop_
_entity.id
_entity.type
_entity.pdbx_description
1 polymer ?
#
loop_
_entity_poly.entity_id
_entity_poly.type
_entity_poly.pdbx_seq_one_letter_code
_entity_poly.pdbx_strand_id
1 'polypeptide(L)'
;VNTDENILTLTSVASKQINKIIEIPAIGIFVMNLTNLRVNLACYPWKEPDLRFTDIIETLETHLGIDIDIKKTILKSDGLTYLHLHPHIKDLEYLENSPYLENFCKILEYLLKNEDIHKRVEHLLQLLYKAVEVRIKKQPKFCKTCIKLVLNKENIICNHSKIGILFSGGLDSAILTLIADKYISQNEPIDLINVAFEKLINKKSNNGNNEKQDMENQYDVPD
;
A
#
# COMPACT_ATOMS: atom_id res chain seq x y z
N VAL A 1 2.33 45.12 -2.25
CA VAL A 1 2.52 44.71 -0.84
C VAL A 1 2.62 43.20 -0.84
N ASN A 2 3.78 42.68 -0.44
CA ASN A 2 4.22 41.29 -0.60
C ASN A 2 3.35 40.39 0.30
N THR A 3 2.45 39.58 -0.27
CA THR A 3 1.48 38.74 0.48
C THR A 3 1.97 37.32 0.78
N ASP A 4 3.25 37.03 0.53
CA ASP A 4 3.82 35.67 0.64
C ASP A 4 4.27 35.27 2.06
N GLU A 5 4.14 36.14 3.07
CA GLU A 5 4.76 35.91 4.39
C GLU A 5 4.05 34.88 5.29
N ASN A 6 2.86 34.37 4.94
CA ASN A 6 2.09 33.45 5.80
C ASN A 6 1.51 32.23 5.06
N ILE A 7 2.19 31.70 4.04
CA ILE A 7 1.72 30.53 3.29
C ILE A 7 2.44 29.27 3.76
N LEU A 8 1.72 28.36 4.41
CA LEU A 8 2.19 26.98 4.65
C LEU A 8 1.76 26.10 3.47
N THR A 9 2.72 25.46 2.81
CA THR A 9 2.45 24.52 1.72
C THR A 9 2.65 23.08 2.20
N LEU A 10 1.59 22.28 2.11
CA LEU A 10 1.64 20.83 2.33
C LEU A 10 1.42 20.14 0.99
N THR A 11 2.32 19.25 0.61
CA THR A 11 2.19 18.47 -0.62
C THR A 11 2.59 17.03 -0.39
N SER A 12 1.89 16.11 -1.06
CA SER A 12 2.24 14.69 -1.09
C SER A 12 3.33 14.39 -2.14
N VAL A 13 3.55 15.30 -3.09
CA VAL A 13 4.54 15.17 -4.15
C VAL A 13 5.15 16.55 -4.42
N ALA A 14 6.48 16.63 -4.35
CA ALA A 14 7.23 17.83 -4.66
C ALA A 14 8.28 17.55 -5.74
N SER A 15 8.41 18.46 -6.70
CA SER A 15 9.57 18.47 -7.59
C SER A 15 10.80 18.90 -6.79
N LYS A 16 11.96 18.30 -7.06
CA LYS A 16 13.25 18.71 -6.48
C LYS A 16 13.62 20.17 -6.76
N GLN A 17 12.95 20.81 -7.73
CA GLN A 17 13.15 22.20 -8.10
C GLN A 17 12.44 23.19 -7.17
N ILE A 18 11.55 22.73 -6.28
CA ILE A 18 10.86 23.60 -5.35
C ILE A 18 11.76 23.85 -4.14
N ASN A 19 12.20 25.10 -3.99
CA ASN A 19 13.02 25.52 -2.86
C ASN A 19 12.19 25.54 -1.57
N LYS A 20 12.84 25.28 -0.43
CA LYS A 20 12.26 25.33 0.93
C LYS A 20 11.15 24.29 1.22
N ILE A 21 11.14 23.16 0.51
CA ILE A 21 10.34 21.99 0.91
C ILE A 21 11.21 21.04 1.72
N ILE A 22 10.64 20.52 2.80
CA ILE A 22 11.25 19.51 3.66
C ILE A 22 10.39 18.26 3.58
N GLU A 23 11.03 17.11 3.46
CA GLU A 23 10.37 15.83 3.63
C GLU A 23 10.17 15.53 5.11
N ILE A 24 8.94 15.22 5.51
CA ILE A 24 8.65 14.81 6.89
C ILE A 24 9.20 13.39 7.10
N PRO A 25 10.07 13.17 8.10
CA PRO A 25 10.73 11.89 8.30
C PRO A 25 9.74 10.79 8.68
N ALA A 26 9.98 9.57 8.20
CA ALA A 26 9.13 8.40 8.48
C ALA A 26 9.33 7.80 9.88
N ILE A 27 9.52 8.63 10.92
CA ILE A 27 9.79 8.22 12.31
C ILE A 27 8.53 8.11 13.19
N GLY A 28 7.39 8.61 12.70
CA GLY A 28 6.11 8.55 13.39
C GLY A 28 4.98 9.11 12.55
N ILE A 29 3.81 9.26 13.18
CA ILE A 29 2.68 9.99 12.60
C ILE A 29 2.74 11.43 13.07
N PHE A 30 2.89 12.35 12.12
CA PHE A 30 2.81 13.78 12.39
C PHE A 30 1.37 14.27 12.24
N VAL A 31 0.91 15.04 13.21
CA VAL A 31 -0.47 15.57 13.28
C VAL A 31 -0.42 17.07 13.48
N MET A 32 -1.18 17.80 12.67
CA MET A 32 -1.32 19.24 12.76
C MET A 32 -2.78 19.65 12.83
N ASN A 33 -3.09 20.66 13.65
CA ASN A 33 -4.43 21.20 13.74
C ASN A 33 -4.59 22.39 12.79
N LEU A 34 -5.27 22.16 11.66
CA LEU A 34 -5.53 23.19 10.65
C LEU A 34 -6.47 24.32 11.11
N THR A 35 -7.08 24.21 12.30
CA THR A 35 -7.90 25.29 12.87
C THR A 35 -7.08 26.29 13.68
N ASN A 36 -5.83 25.97 14.01
CA ASN A 36 -4.96 26.86 14.76
C ASN A 36 -4.31 27.88 13.82
N LEU A 37 -4.20 29.14 14.28
CA LEU A 37 -3.56 30.22 13.53
C LEU A 37 -2.04 30.08 13.47
N ARG A 38 -1.46 29.29 14.37
CA ARG A 38 -0.03 28.96 14.38
C ARG A 38 0.17 27.49 14.06
N VAL A 39 1.23 27.21 13.29
CA VAL A 39 1.65 25.84 13.00
C VAL A 39 1.95 25.13 14.31
N ASN A 40 1.18 24.09 14.61
CA ASN A 40 1.39 23.22 15.74
C ASN A 40 1.56 21.79 15.23
N LEU A 41 2.70 21.17 15.51
CA LEU A 41 3.00 19.84 15.03
C LEU A 41 3.18 18.91 16.22
N ALA A 42 2.44 17.81 16.23
CA ALA A 42 2.62 16.74 17.20
C ALA A 42 3.17 15.51 16.48
N CYS A 43 4.16 14.85 17.08
CA CYS A 43 4.70 13.59 16.57
C CYS A 43 4.24 12.44 17.48
N TYR A 44 3.64 11.41 16.90
CA TYR A 44 3.37 10.13 17.55
C TYR A 44 4.41 9.12 17.06
N PRO A 45 5.49 8.86 17.81
CA PRO A 45 6.59 8.02 17.36
C PRO A 45 6.14 6.59 17.08
N TRP A 46 6.76 5.93 16.09
CA TRP A 46 6.51 4.50 15.88
C TRP A 46 6.98 3.68 17.07
N LYS A 47 8.21 3.93 17.54
CA LYS A 47 8.89 3.22 18.63
C LYS A 47 9.37 4.24 19.66
N GLU A 48 9.81 3.75 20.82
CA GLU A 48 10.37 4.61 21.87
C GLU A 48 11.50 5.48 21.30
N PRO A 49 11.49 6.80 21.57
CA PRO A 49 12.53 7.72 21.10
C PRO A 49 13.94 7.29 21.49
N ASP A 50 14.83 7.14 20.50
CA ASP A 50 16.27 6.95 20.69
C ASP A 50 17.04 8.25 20.37
N LEU A 51 18.37 8.23 20.49
CA LEU A 51 19.21 9.40 20.17
C LEU A 51 19.04 9.85 18.70
N ARG A 52 18.82 8.93 17.78
CA ARG A 52 18.62 9.28 16.37
C ARG A 52 17.28 9.97 16.16
N PHE A 53 16.25 9.54 16.88
CA PHE A 53 14.94 10.20 16.87
C PHE A 53 15.07 11.65 17.33
N THR A 54 15.79 11.91 18.43
CA THR A 54 15.97 13.26 18.95
C THR A 54 16.71 14.16 17.96
N ASP A 55 17.78 13.67 17.34
CA ASP A 55 18.55 14.44 16.34
C ASP A 55 17.69 14.83 15.13
N ILE A 56 16.83 13.91 14.67
CA ILE A 56 15.92 14.14 13.54
C ILE A 56 14.85 15.19 13.91
N ILE A 57 14.27 15.10 15.12
CA ILE A 57 13.27 16.07 15.58
C ILE A 57 13.88 17.45 15.74
N GLU A 58 15.04 17.59 16.38
CA GLU A 58 15.72 18.88 16.57
C GLU A 58 16.06 19.54 15.23
N THR A 59 16.49 18.76 14.24
CA THR A 59 16.73 19.24 12.88
C THR A 59 15.45 19.77 12.25
N LEU A 60 14.33 19.05 12.43
CA LEU A 60 13.03 19.43 11.87
C LEU A 60 12.44 20.67 12.56
N GLU A 61 12.55 20.76 13.88
CA GLU A 61 12.16 21.92 14.70
C GLU A 61 12.93 23.18 14.28
N THR A 62 14.24 23.06 14.13
CA THR A 62 15.11 24.16 13.72
C THR A 62 14.74 24.68 12.33
N HIS A 63 14.44 23.79 11.39
CA HIS A 63 14.10 24.18 10.03
C HIS A 63 12.70 24.79 9.92
N LEU A 64 11.73 24.25 10.67
CA LEU A 64 10.36 24.75 10.69
C LEU A 64 10.17 25.97 11.59
N GLY A 65 11.10 26.22 12.53
CA GLY A 65 10.97 27.26 13.55
C GLY A 65 9.81 27.01 14.51
N ILE A 66 9.49 25.75 14.78
CA ILE A 66 8.40 25.33 15.68
C ILE A 66 8.91 24.28 16.67
N ASP A 67 8.23 24.18 17.81
CA ASP A 67 8.40 23.09 18.77
C ASP A 67 7.47 21.93 18.39
N ILE A 68 7.98 20.70 18.38
CA ILE A 68 7.22 19.50 18.02
C ILE A 68 6.82 18.76 19.30
N ASP A 69 5.51 18.68 19.53
CA ASP A 69 4.95 18.02 20.70
C ASP A 69 5.04 16.49 20.54
N ILE A 70 6.03 15.88 21.19
CA ILE A 70 6.24 14.43 21.18
C ILE A 70 5.20 13.75 22.07
N LYS A 71 4.35 12.95 21.42
CA LYS A 71 3.28 12.17 22.06
C LYS A 71 3.72 10.75 22.36
N LYS A 72 2.81 10.01 23.00
CA LYS A 72 3.01 8.59 23.29
C LYS A 72 3.34 7.78 22.04
N THR A 73 4.25 6.83 22.20
CA THR A 73 4.63 5.85 21.19
C THR A 73 3.42 5.02 20.74
N ILE A 74 3.33 4.75 19.43
CA ILE A 74 2.25 3.96 18.82
C ILE A 74 2.50 2.46 19.04
N LEU A 75 3.70 1.98 18.74
CA LEU A 75 4.08 0.59 18.96
C LEU A 75 4.66 0.48 20.36
N LYS A 76 3.91 -0.16 21.26
CA LYS A 76 4.49 -0.66 22.50
C LYS A 76 5.56 -1.69 22.11
N SER A 77 6.75 -1.56 22.69
CA SER A 77 7.90 -2.42 22.45
C SER A 77 7.68 -3.93 22.76
N ASP A 78 6.46 -4.33 23.14
CA ASP A 78 6.12 -5.64 23.69
C ASP A 78 6.08 -6.77 22.65
N GLY A 79 6.45 -6.51 21.42
CA GLY A 79 6.59 -7.54 20.40
C GLY A 79 7.69 -7.13 19.44
N LEU A 80 8.86 -7.73 19.61
CA LEU A 80 9.81 -7.87 18.52
C LEU A 80 9.01 -8.24 17.27
N THR A 81 8.95 -7.31 16.32
CA THR A 81 8.43 -7.54 14.98
C THR A 81 9.46 -8.39 14.27
N TYR A 82 9.59 -9.64 14.73
CA TYR A 82 10.35 -10.66 14.05
C TYR A 82 9.57 -10.93 12.76
N LEU A 83 9.97 -10.25 11.69
CA LEU A 83 9.57 -10.57 10.31
C LEU A 83 9.90 -12.02 9.94
N HIS A 84 10.67 -12.72 10.78
CA HIS A 84 11.02 -14.13 10.68
C HIS A 84 10.45 -14.90 11.88
N LEU A 85 9.12 -15.06 11.90
CA LEU A 85 8.49 -16.06 12.74
C LEU A 85 8.71 -17.42 12.06
N HIS A 86 9.46 -18.31 12.72
CA HIS A 86 9.46 -19.71 12.32
C HIS A 86 8.05 -20.27 12.52
N PRO A 87 7.58 -21.18 11.65
CA PRO A 87 6.34 -21.88 11.87
C PRO A 87 6.38 -22.57 13.25
N HIS A 88 5.23 -22.59 13.92
CA HIS A 88 5.15 -23.24 15.23
C HIS A 88 5.44 -24.73 15.07
N ILE A 89 6.24 -25.34 15.95
CA ILE A 89 6.65 -26.76 15.84
C ILE A 89 5.44 -27.68 15.67
N LYS A 90 4.36 -27.43 16.42
CA LYS A 90 3.10 -28.20 16.29
C LYS A 90 2.46 -28.13 14.90
N ASP A 91 2.61 -27.00 14.19
CA ASP A 91 2.06 -26.86 12.83
C ASP A 91 2.88 -27.67 11.84
N LEU A 92 4.21 -27.71 12.02
CA LEU A 92 5.11 -28.54 11.23
C LEU A 92 4.81 -30.03 11.45
N GLU A 93 4.72 -30.46 12.72
CA GLU A 93 4.35 -31.83 13.05
C GLU A 93 2.99 -32.21 12.44
N TYR A 94 2.00 -31.31 12.48
CA TYR A 94 0.70 -31.56 11.86
C TYR A 94 0.79 -31.70 10.33
N LEU A 95 1.59 -30.86 9.68
CA LEU A 95 1.83 -30.91 8.24
C LEU A 95 2.55 -32.21 7.83
N GLU A 96 3.60 -32.60 8.56
CA GLU A 96 4.40 -33.81 8.29
C GLU A 96 3.58 -35.10 8.45
N ASN A 97 2.60 -35.10 9.35
CA ASN A 97 1.67 -36.22 9.55
C ASN A 97 0.54 -36.27 8.49
N SER A 98 0.52 -35.37 7.50
CA SER A 98 -0.48 -35.37 6.44
C SER A 98 -0.33 -36.59 5.52
N PRO A 99 -1.40 -37.36 5.25
CA PRO A 99 -1.35 -38.49 4.32
C PRO A 99 -1.33 -38.06 2.84
N TYR A 100 -1.35 -36.75 2.56
CA TYR A 100 -1.53 -36.20 1.21
C TYR A 100 -0.32 -35.42 0.67
N LEU A 101 0.90 -35.69 1.17
CA LEU A 101 2.14 -34.94 0.83
C LEU A 101 2.38 -34.70 -0.68
N GLU A 102 1.84 -35.54 -1.56
CA GLU A 102 1.99 -35.42 -3.00
C GLU A 102 0.96 -34.48 -3.67
N ASN A 103 -0.09 -34.06 -2.97
CA ASN A 103 -1.17 -33.23 -3.53
C ASN A 103 -1.41 -31.97 -2.69
N PHE A 104 -0.92 -30.84 -3.19
CA PHE A 104 -1.02 -29.54 -2.53
C PHE A 104 -2.43 -29.14 -2.13
N CYS A 105 -3.44 -29.32 -3.00
CA CYS A 105 -4.82 -28.95 -2.68
C CYS A 105 -5.35 -29.75 -1.48
N LYS A 106 -5.11 -31.06 -1.47
CA LYS A 106 -5.52 -31.95 -0.36
C LYS A 106 -4.76 -31.65 0.94
N ILE A 107 -3.50 -31.23 0.85
CA ILE A 107 -2.74 -30.77 2.03
C ILE A 107 -3.38 -29.53 2.61
N LEU A 108 -3.70 -28.52 1.80
CA LEU A 108 -4.34 -27.30 2.29
C LEU A 108 -5.69 -27.58 2.94
N GLU A 109 -6.52 -28.42 2.31
CA GLU A 109 -7.78 -28.87 2.91
C GLU A 109 -7.58 -29.63 4.23
N TYR A 110 -6.52 -30.46 4.32
CA TYR A 110 -6.17 -31.16 5.55
C TYR A 110 -5.72 -30.19 6.65
N LEU A 111 -4.86 -29.21 6.33
CA LEU A 111 -4.40 -28.19 7.28
C LEU A 111 -5.56 -27.43 7.90
N LEU A 112 -6.59 -27.11 7.11
CA LEU A 112 -7.79 -26.43 7.57
C LEU A 112 -8.69 -27.29 8.49
N LYS A 113 -8.43 -28.60 8.62
CA LYS A 113 -9.14 -29.44 9.62
C LYS A 113 -8.64 -29.22 11.03
N ASN A 114 -7.43 -28.69 11.21
CA ASN A 114 -6.93 -28.30 12.50
C ASN A 114 -7.60 -26.99 12.94
N GLU A 115 -8.24 -27.00 14.11
CA GLU A 115 -9.01 -25.87 14.62
C GLU A 115 -8.15 -24.61 14.81
N ASP A 116 -6.93 -24.75 15.31
CA ASP A 116 -6.04 -23.62 15.57
C ASP A 116 -5.52 -23.01 14.26
N ILE A 117 -5.16 -23.84 13.27
CA ILE A 117 -4.76 -23.38 11.93
C ILE A 117 -5.96 -22.68 11.27
N HIS A 118 -7.14 -23.29 11.29
CA HIS A 118 -8.35 -22.72 10.72
C HIS A 118 -8.68 -21.36 11.32
N LYS A 119 -8.65 -21.23 12.66
CA LYS A 119 -8.85 -19.95 13.35
C LYS A 119 -7.84 -18.88 12.91
N ARG A 120 -6.56 -19.23 12.75
CA ARG A 120 -5.54 -18.29 12.27
C ARG A 120 -5.79 -17.85 10.82
N VAL A 121 -6.15 -18.78 9.94
CA VAL A 121 -6.49 -18.49 8.54
C VAL A 121 -7.71 -17.57 8.46
N GLU A 122 -8.80 -17.90 9.18
CA GLU A 122 -10.00 -17.07 9.24
C GLU A 122 -9.70 -15.68 9.80
N HIS A 123 -8.89 -15.58 10.86
CA HIS A 123 -8.50 -14.31 11.42
C HIS A 123 -7.69 -13.46 10.42
N LEU A 124 -6.70 -14.06 9.75
CA LEU A 124 -5.93 -13.38 8.71
C LEU A 124 -6.84 -12.90 7.57
N LEU A 125 -7.77 -13.75 7.14
CA LEU A 125 -8.73 -13.44 6.09
C LEU A 125 -9.61 -12.24 6.49
N GLN A 126 -10.15 -12.24 7.71
CA GLN A 126 -10.94 -11.13 8.25
C GLN A 126 -10.14 -9.82 8.30
N LEU A 127 -8.88 -9.88 8.77
CA LEU A 127 -8.00 -8.72 8.78
C LEU A 127 -7.74 -8.20 7.37
N LEU A 128 -7.50 -9.08 6.40
CA LEU A 128 -7.28 -8.72 5.00
C LEU A 128 -8.52 -8.06 4.39
N TYR A 129 -9.70 -8.67 4.57
CA TYR A 129 -10.99 -8.08 4.16
C TYR A 129 -11.17 -6.69 4.75
N LYS A 130 -10.93 -6.54 6.06
CA LYS A 130 -11.10 -5.26 6.74
C LYS A 130 -10.11 -4.21 6.23
N ALA A 131 -8.87 -4.62 6.00
CA ALA A 131 -7.81 -3.75 5.50
C ALA A 131 -8.14 -3.20 4.11
N VAL A 132 -8.67 -4.03 3.22
CA VAL A 132 -9.11 -3.61 1.88
C VAL A 132 -10.37 -2.74 1.99
N GLU A 133 -11.38 -3.18 2.73
CA GLU A 133 -12.63 -2.43 2.94
C GLU A 133 -12.36 -0.98 3.37
N VAL A 134 -11.50 -0.79 4.38
CA VAL A 134 -11.18 0.53 4.91
C VAL A 134 -10.53 1.42 3.86
N ARG A 135 -9.65 0.87 3.00
CA ARG A 135 -8.99 1.62 1.93
C ARG A 135 -9.97 2.04 0.84
N ILE A 136 -10.85 1.12 0.43
CA ILE A 136 -11.90 1.40 -0.56
C ILE A 136 -12.87 2.45 -0.01
N LYS A 137 -13.38 2.29 1.23
CA LYS A 137 -14.36 3.22 1.80
C LYS A 137 -13.82 4.62 2.07
N LYS A 138 -12.50 4.77 2.26
CA LYS A 138 -11.84 6.06 2.51
C LYS A 138 -11.40 6.77 1.23
N GLN A 139 -11.59 6.17 0.05
CA GLN A 139 -11.25 6.85 -1.20
C GLN A 139 -12.16 8.07 -1.45
N PRO A 140 -11.68 9.09 -2.20
CA PRO A 140 -12.54 10.16 -2.69
C PRO A 140 -13.68 9.62 -3.57
N LYS A 141 -14.89 10.17 -3.44
CA LYS A 141 -16.07 9.76 -4.23
C LYS A 141 -16.01 10.14 -5.72
N PHE A 142 -15.02 10.95 -6.12
CA PHE A 142 -14.91 11.52 -7.45
C PHE A 142 -13.48 11.35 -7.98
N CYS A 143 -13.34 11.05 -9.27
CA CYS A 143 -12.05 11.06 -9.93
C CYS A 143 -11.51 12.49 -10.09
N LYS A 144 -10.24 12.62 -10.52
CA LYS A 144 -9.54 13.90 -10.72
C LYS A 144 -10.27 14.88 -11.65
N THR A 145 -11.03 14.38 -12.62
CA THR A 145 -11.78 15.21 -13.57
C THR A 145 -13.13 15.61 -12.98
N CYS A 146 -13.87 14.64 -12.43
CA CYS A 146 -15.20 14.86 -11.87
C CYS A 146 -15.20 15.78 -10.65
N ILE A 147 -14.17 15.73 -9.80
CA ILE A 147 -14.10 16.60 -8.62
C ILE A 147 -14.14 18.09 -9.00
N LYS A 148 -13.59 18.48 -10.15
CA LYS A 148 -13.61 19.87 -10.63
C LYS A 148 -15.02 20.34 -10.95
N LEU A 149 -15.84 19.48 -11.55
CA LEU A 149 -17.24 19.78 -11.88
C LEU A 149 -18.06 19.96 -10.61
N VAL A 150 -17.85 19.08 -9.62
CA VAL A 150 -18.51 19.19 -8.30
C VAL A 150 -18.12 20.49 -7.59
N LEU A 151 -16.85 20.88 -7.62
CA LEU A 151 -16.38 22.14 -7.04
C LEU A 151 -16.98 23.37 -7.75
N ASN A 152 -17.28 23.24 -9.03
CA ASN A 152 -18.02 24.24 -9.81
C ASN A 152 -19.54 24.21 -9.55
N LYS A 153 -20.00 23.47 -8.53
CA LYS A 153 -21.40 23.29 -8.13
C LYS A 153 -22.28 22.56 -9.15
N GLU A 154 -21.67 21.76 -10.03
CA GLU A 154 -22.41 20.87 -10.92
C GLU A 154 -22.82 19.59 -10.18
N ASN A 155 -24.04 19.11 -10.44
CA ASN A 155 -24.52 17.85 -9.89
C ASN A 155 -24.20 16.70 -10.85
N ILE A 156 -23.13 15.96 -10.56
CA ILE A 156 -22.65 14.86 -11.40
C ILE A 156 -22.52 13.56 -10.62
N ILE A 157 -22.73 12.43 -11.32
CA ILE A 157 -22.47 11.09 -10.81
C ILE A 157 -21.18 10.58 -11.45
N CYS A 158 -20.20 10.19 -10.63
CA CYS A 158 -18.89 9.74 -11.10
C CYS A 158 -18.83 8.21 -11.21
N ASN A 159 -19.08 7.69 -12.42
CA ASN A 159 -18.98 6.26 -12.73
C ASN A 159 -17.58 5.84 -13.24
N HIS A 160 -16.59 6.73 -13.15
CA HIS A 160 -15.21 6.39 -13.49
C HIS A 160 -14.58 5.50 -12.41
N SER A 161 -13.57 4.74 -12.82
CA SER A 161 -12.67 4.06 -11.90
C SER A 161 -12.01 5.10 -10.97
N LYS A 162 -12.01 4.79 -9.67
CA LYS A 162 -11.35 5.56 -8.62
C LYS A 162 -10.29 4.72 -7.90
N ILE A 163 -10.33 3.40 -8.10
CA ILE A 163 -9.39 2.43 -7.57
C ILE A 163 -8.61 1.79 -8.72
N GLY A 164 -7.29 1.88 -8.63
CA GLY A 164 -6.37 1.09 -9.44
C GLY A 164 -5.66 0.04 -8.58
N ILE A 165 -5.45 -1.16 -9.13
CA ILE A 165 -4.66 -2.22 -8.51
C ILE A 165 -3.51 -2.57 -9.44
N LEU A 166 -2.30 -2.60 -8.90
CA LEU A 166 -1.14 -3.14 -9.61
C LEU A 166 -1.31 -4.66 -9.71
N PHE A 167 -1.59 -5.13 -10.91
CA PHE A 167 -1.98 -6.49 -11.20
C PHE A 167 -0.87 -7.21 -11.96
N SER A 168 -0.01 -7.89 -11.21
CA SER A 168 1.12 -8.66 -11.75
C SER A 168 0.70 -9.98 -12.42
N GLY A 169 -0.52 -10.44 -12.17
CA GLY A 169 -0.96 -11.81 -12.50
C GLY A 169 -0.70 -12.83 -11.39
N GLY A 170 0.07 -12.45 -10.36
CA GLY A 170 0.30 -13.27 -9.18
C GLY A 170 -0.91 -13.36 -8.24
N LEU A 171 -0.91 -14.39 -7.39
CA LEU A 171 -1.99 -14.70 -6.44
C LEU A 171 -2.35 -13.51 -5.54
N ASP A 172 -1.36 -12.79 -5.03
CA ASP A 172 -1.58 -11.67 -4.10
C ASP A 172 -2.40 -10.56 -4.75
N SER A 173 -2.03 -10.15 -5.96
CA SER A 173 -2.78 -9.14 -6.71
C SER A 173 -4.17 -9.62 -7.10
N ALA A 174 -4.33 -10.91 -7.42
CA ALA A 174 -5.64 -11.50 -7.72
C ALA A 174 -6.57 -11.51 -6.50
N ILE A 175 -6.05 -11.90 -5.32
CA ILE A 175 -6.81 -11.86 -4.07
C ILE A 175 -7.21 -10.42 -3.73
N LEU A 176 -6.30 -9.45 -3.84
CA LEU A 176 -6.60 -8.05 -3.58
C LEU A 176 -7.68 -7.52 -4.53
N THR A 177 -7.61 -7.83 -5.82
CA THR A 177 -8.64 -7.46 -6.80
C THR A 177 -9.99 -8.06 -6.45
N LEU A 178 -10.05 -9.35 -6.16
CA LEU A 178 -11.29 -10.04 -5.79
C LEU A 178 -11.92 -9.43 -4.53
N ILE A 179 -11.10 -9.11 -3.53
CA ILE A 179 -11.58 -8.51 -2.29
C ILE A 179 -12.06 -7.06 -2.53
N ALA A 180 -11.33 -6.29 -3.35
CA ALA A 180 -11.70 -4.91 -3.67
C ALA A 180 -13.05 -4.82 -4.39
N ASP A 181 -13.30 -5.72 -5.35
CA ASP A 181 -14.56 -5.81 -6.10
C ASP A 181 -15.79 -5.94 -5.17
N LYS A 182 -15.66 -6.67 -4.06
CA LYS A 182 -16.74 -6.81 -3.07
C LYS A 182 -17.14 -5.52 -2.37
N TYR A 183 -16.26 -4.53 -2.32
CA TYR A 183 -16.47 -3.29 -1.57
C TYR A 183 -16.70 -2.07 -2.45
N ILE A 184 -16.57 -2.21 -3.76
CA ILE A 184 -16.81 -1.14 -4.73
C ILE A 184 -18.30 -1.13 -5.11
N SER A 185 -18.78 0.02 -5.60
CA SER A 185 -20.16 0.15 -6.05
C SER A 185 -20.35 -0.65 -7.35
N GLN A 186 -21.50 -1.30 -7.54
CA GLN A 186 -21.76 -2.19 -8.68
C GLN A 186 -21.50 -1.59 -10.07
N ASN A 187 -21.56 -0.26 -10.20
CA ASN A 187 -21.37 0.46 -11.47
C ASN A 187 -20.00 1.16 -11.55
N GLU A 188 -19.08 0.87 -10.64
CA GLU A 188 -17.74 1.46 -10.62
C GLU A 188 -16.69 0.41 -11.04
N PRO A 189 -15.94 0.66 -12.12
CA PRO A 189 -14.89 -0.26 -12.55
C PRO A 189 -13.64 -0.17 -11.66
N ILE A 190 -12.84 -1.24 -11.69
CA ILE A 190 -11.48 -1.29 -11.11
C ILE A 190 -10.48 -1.27 -12.26
N ASP A 191 -9.52 -0.35 -12.22
CA ASP A 191 -8.41 -0.38 -13.17
C ASP A 191 -7.36 -1.42 -12.70
N LEU A 192 -7.12 -2.43 -13.53
CA LEU A 192 -6.04 -3.39 -13.32
C LEU A 192 -4.83 -2.98 -14.16
N ILE A 193 -3.73 -2.64 -13.49
CA ILE A 193 -2.56 -2.05 -14.11
C ILE A 193 -1.41 -3.05 -14.02
N ASN A 194 -0.96 -3.57 -15.15
CA ASN A 194 0.24 -4.40 -15.22
C ASN A 194 1.41 -3.59 -15.81
N VAL A 195 2.64 -4.03 -15.52
CA VAL A 195 3.86 -3.52 -16.15
C VAL A 195 4.55 -4.72 -16.81
N ALA A 196 4.84 -4.60 -18.10
CA ALA A 196 5.60 -5.58 -18.85
C ALA A 196 6.76 -4.90 -19.56
N PHE A 197 7.86 -5.63 -19.73
CA PHE A 197 9.05 -5.13 -20.43
C PHE A 197 9.11 -5.74 -21.82
N GLU A 198 9.56 -4.94 -22.78
CA GLU A 198 9.83 -5.44 -24.13
C GLU A 198 10.98 -6.45 -24.08
N LYS A 199 10.73 -7.64 -24.59
CA LYS A 199 11.74 -8.68 -24.77
C LYS A 199 12.51 -8.34 -26.02
N LEU A 200 13.78 -7.96 -25.87
CA LEU A 200 14.69 -7.79 -27.02
C LEU A 200 14.86 -9.14 -27.69
N ILE A 201 14.08 -9.40 -28.75
CA ILE A 201 14.28 -10.56 -29.62
C ILE A 201 15.64 -10.34 -30.28
N ASN A 202 16.67 -11.00 -29.77
CA ASN A 202 17.95 -11.11 -30.46
C ASN A 202 17.66 -11.81 -31.80
N LYS A 203 17.54 -11.04 -32.88
CA LYS A 203 17.55 -11.52 -34.26
C LYS A 203 18.92 -12.17 -34.53
N LYS A 204 19.12 -13.39 -34.03
CA LYS A 204 20.11 -14.30 -34.60
C LYS A 204 19.56 -14.69 -35.96
N SER A 205 20.11 -14.08 -37.00
CA SER A 205 19.96 -14.47 -38.38
C SER A 205 20.15 -15.99 -38.52
N ASN A 206 19.05 -16.72 -38.66
CA ASN A 206 19.08 -18.05 -39.27
C ASN A 206 17.92 -18.11 -40.25
N ASN A 207 18.29 -18.20 -41.53
CA ASN A 207 17.40 -18.48 -42.64
C ASN A 207 16.58 -19.74 -42.34
N GLY A 208 15.26 -19.63 -42.35
CA GLY A 208 14.37 -20.77 -42.23
C GLY A 208 12.95 -20.36 -41.87
N ASN A 209 12.15 -20.10 -42.91
CA ASN A 209 10.70 -19.93 -42.93
C ASN A 209 9.94 -20.40 -41.68
N ASN A 210 9.28 -19.47 -40.96
CA ASN A 210 8.04 -19.68 -40.19
C ASN A 210 7.48 -18.32 -39.69
N GLU A 211 6.87 -17.53 -40.59
CA GLU A 211 6.37 -16.17 -40.30
C GLU A 211 5.04 -16.10 -39.52
N LYS A 212 4.73 -17.01 -38.59
CA LYS A 212 3.42 -16.98 -37.90
C LYS A 212 3.38 -17.17 -36.37
N GLN A 213 4.50 -17.10 -35.65
CA GLN A 213 4.48 -17.25 -34.18
C GLN A 213 5.16 -16.13 -33.37
N ASP A 214 5.79 -15.14 -33.99
CA ASP A 214 6.69 -14.22 -33.25
C ASP A 214 6.06 -12.95 -32.66
N MET A 215 4.75 -12.72 -32.83
CA MET A 215 4.08 -11.52 -32.27
C MET A 215 3.54 -11.71 -30.84
N GLU A 216 3.35 -12.94 -30.38
CA GLU A 216 2.69 -13.21 -29.08
C GLU A 216 3.62 -13.10 -27.87
N ASN A 217 4.94 -13.01 -28.07
CA ASN A 217 5.95 -13.03 -27.00
C ASN A 217 6.86 -11.78 -26.96
N GLN A 218 6.40 -10.64 -27.46
CA GLN A 218 7.21 -9.40 -27.46
C GLN A 218 7.33 -8.77 -26.06
N TYR A 219 6.42 -9.08 -25.13
CA TYR A 219 6.41 -8.51 -23.79
C TYR A 219 6.41 -9.62 -22.75
N ASP A 220 7.28 -9.48 -21.76
CA ASP A 220 7.40 -10.42 -20.64
C ASP A 220 7.23 -9.67 -19.32
N VAL A 221 6.62 -10.32 -18.34
CA VAL A 221 6.48 -9.79 -16.98
C VAL A 221 7.71 -10.27 -16.19
N PRO A 222 8.43 -9.43 -15.44
CA PRO A 222 9.52 -9.92 -14.59
C PRO A 222 8.92 -10.83 -13.50
N ASP A 223 9.48 -12.02 -13.36
CA ASP A 223 9.24 -12.91 -12.22
C ASP A 223 9.66 -12.25 -10.89
#